data_AF-A0A7J5WMD0-F1
#
_entry.id   AF-A0A7J5WMD0-F1
#
_cell.length_a   1.000
_cell.length_b   1.000
_cell.length_c   1.000
_cell.angle_alpha   90.00
_cell.angle_beta   90.00
_cell.angle_gamma   90.00
#
_symmetry.space_group_name_H-M   'P 1'
#
loop_
_entity.id
_entity.type
_entity.pdbx_description
1 polymer ?
#
loop_
_entity_poly.entity_id
_entity_poly.type
_entity_poly.pdbx_seq_one_letter_code
_entity_poly.pdbx_strand_id
1 'polypeptide(L)'
;GNLTLDAQGDPNASWIFQTAAGLTVGIAGPTGAKSVLLINGAAAKNVFWYVGSSATINGAGGGVMVGTIIANSGVTFSTAGNAAQTVLNGRALSLIASVTMVNTTINNQ
;
A
#
# COMPACT_ATOMS: atom_id res chain seq x y z
N GLY A 1 1.83 -11.22 -8.47
CA GLY A 1 1.23 -10.33 -9.48
C GLY A 1 0.58 -9.15 -8.79
N ASN A 2 -0.24 -8.38 -9.49
CA ASN A 2 -1.10 -7.37 -8.85
C ASN A 2 -2.20 -8.07 -8.04
N LEU A 3 -2.74 -7.38 -7.04
CA LEU A 3 -3.91 -7.81 -6.29
C LEU A 3 -5.13 -7.03 -6.80
N THR A 4 -6.24 -7.70 -7.06
CA THR A 4 -7.49 -7.06 -7.45
C THR A 4 -8.51 -7.23 -6.33
N LEU A 5 -9.09 -6.10 -5.89
CA LEU A 5 -10.22 -6.07 -4.97
C LEU A 5 -11.48 -5.74 -5.77
N ASP A 6 -12.36 -6.73 -5.84
CA ASP A 6 -13.60 -6.68 -6.61
C ASP A 6 -14.78 -6.54 -5.65
N ALA A 7 -15.49 -5.42 -5.74
CA ALA A 7 -16.66 -5.16 -4.90
C ALA A 7 -17.94 -5.85 -5.41
N GLN A 8 -17.90 -6.47 -6.59
CA GLN A 8 -19.04 -7.16 -7.22
C GLN A 8 -20.32 -6.30 -7.31
N GLY A 9 -20.14 -4.98 -7.45
CA GLY A 9 -21.24 -4.01 -7.54
C GLY A 9 -21.68 -3.42 -6.20
N ASP A 10 -21.13 -3.85 -5.06
CA ASP A 10 -21.43 -3.27 -3.74
C ASP A 10 -20.44 -2.15 -3.36
N PRO A 11 -20.81 -0.87 -3.45
CA PRO A 11 -19.91 0.23 -3.09
C PRO A 11 -19.54 0.28 -1.59
N ASN A 12 -20.21 -0.50 -0.75
CA ASN A 12 -19.92 -0.61 0.69
C ASN A 12 -19.01 -1.80 1.03
N ALA A 13 -18.62 -2.59 0.03
CA ALA A 13 -17.67 -3.68 0.23
C ALA A 13 -16.40 -3.17 0.93
N SER A 14 -15.94 -3.95 1.90
CA SER A 14 -14.81 -3.60 2.77
C SER A 14 -13.81 -4.74 2.85
N TRP A 15 -12.53 -4.37 2.93
CA TRP A 15 -11.43 -5.33 3.02
C TRP A 15 -10.58 -5.02 4.23
N ILE A 16 -10.37 -6.03 5.07
CA ILE A 16 -9.49 -5.94 6.24
C ILE A 16 -8.46 -7.07 6.10
N PHE A 17 -7.23 -6.69 5.81
CA PHE A 17 -6.09 -7.60 5.78
C PHE A 17 -5.31 -7.48 7.09
N GLN A 18 -5.02 -8.61 7.72
CA GLN A 18 -4.31 -8.65 8.99
C GLN A 18 -3.13 -9.61 8.90
N THR A 19 -1.97 -9.16 9.34
CA THR A 19 -0.79 -10.02 9.50
C THR A 19 -0.07 -9.65 10.80
N ALA A 20 0.38 -10.66 11.54
CA ALA A 20 1.26 -10.44 12.69
C ALA A 20 2.70 -10.08 12.25
N ALA A 21 3.06 -10.41 11.01
CA ALA A 21 4.39 -10.22 10.45
C ALA A 21 4.50 -8.91 9.65
N GLY A 22 5.47 -8.84 8.75
CA GLY A 22 5.66 -7.71 7.84
C GLY A 22 4.77 -7.81 6.60
N LEU A 23 4.50 -6.67 5.98
CA LEU A 23 3.86 -6.58 4.66
C LEU A 23 4.88 -6.09 3.64
N THR A 24 5.09 -6.84 2.57
CA THR A 24 5.92 -6.41 1.44
C THR A 24 5.08 -6.39 0.17
N VAL A 25 5.00 -5.21 -0.48
CA VAL A 25 4.38 -5.05 -1.79
C VAL A 25 5.47 -4.78 -2.81
N GLY A 26 5.49 -5.59 -3.86
CA GLY A 26 6.54 -5.54 -4.88
C GLY A 26 7.87 -6.15 -4.42
N ILE A 27 8.79 -6.28 -5.38
CA ILE A 27 10.16 -6.75 -5.15
C ILE A 27 11.14 -5.75 -5.78
N ALA A 28 12.44 -5.95 -5.58
CA ALA A 28 13.47 -5.15 -6.25
C ALA A 28 13.47 -5.34 -7.78
N GLY A 29 14.06 -4.37 -8.49
CA GLY A 29 14.25 -4.42 -9.94
C GLY A 29 13.20 -3.62 -10.73
N PRO A 30 13.50 -3.32 -12.02
CA PRO A 30 12.74 -2.34 -12.81
C PRO A 30 11.27 -2.72 -13.06
N THR A 31 10.91 -3.99 -12.90
CA THR A 31 9.54 -4.51 -13.05
C THR A 31 8.98 -5.07 -11.73
N GLY A 32 9.67 -4.79 -10.62
CA GLY A 32 9.39 -5.34 -9.32
C GLY A 32 8.14 -4.75 -8.65
N ALA A 33 7.76 -3.52 -9.01
CA ALA A 33 6.57 -2.84 -8.51
C ALA A 33 5.28 -3.63 -8.74
N LYS A 34 4.36 -3.57 -7.77
CA LYS A 34 3.03 -4.17 -7.86
C LYS A 34 1.96 -3.16 -7.44
N SER A 35 0.76 -3.38 -7.94
CA SER A 35 -0.39 -2.55 -7.65
C SER A 35 -1.52 -3.33 -7.00
N VAL A 36 -2.31 -2.62 -6.21
CA VAL A 36 -3.65 -3.04 -5.79
C VAL A 36 -4.66 -2.33 -6.67
N LEU A 37 -5.49 -3.11 -7.37
CA LEU A 37 -6.49 -2.64 -8.31
C LEU A 37 -7.87 -2.69 -7.64
N LEU A 38 -8.64 -1.63 -7.79
CA LEU A 38 -10.02 -1.55 -7.29
C LEU A 38 -10.97 -1.62 -8.49
N ILE A 39 -11.90 -2.57 -8.49
CA ILE A 39 -12.87 -2.75 -9.57
C ILE A 39 -14.31 -2.86 -9.05
N ASN A 40 -15.27 -2.68 -9.97
CA ASN A 40 -16.70 -2.91 -9.76
C ASN A 40 -17.30 -2.22 -8.52
N GLY A 41 -16.86 -1.00 -8.22
CA GLY A 41 -17.37 -0.21 -7.09
C GLY A 41 -16.47 -0.20 -5.85
N ALA A 42 -15.33 -0.91 -5.87
CA ALA A 42 -14.39 -0.91 -4.75
C ALA A 42 -13.79 0.49 -4.53
N ALA A 43 -13.75 0.93 -3.27
CA ALA A 43 -13.27 2.25 -2.87
C ALA A 43 -12.09 2.14 -1.89
N ALA A 44 -11.05 2.94 -2.11
CA ALA A 44 -9.83 2.89 -1.29
C ALA A 44 -10.10 3.16 0.20
N LYS A 45 -11.07 4.02 0.52
CA LYS A 45 -11.50 4.32 1.90
C LYS A 45 -12.03 3.10 2.67
N ASN A 46 -12.42 2.02 1.99
CA ASN A 46 -12.93 0.79 2.61
C ASN A 46 -11.86 -0.32 2.69
N VAL A 47 -10.60 -0.01 2.40
CA VAL A 47 -9.49 -0.98 2.43
C VAL A 47 -8.56 -0.69 3.59
N PHE A 48 -8.29 -1.70 4.42
CA PHE A 48 -7.48 -1.60 5.62
C PHE A 48 -6.41 -2.69 5.67
N TRP A 49 -5.19 -2.29 6.04
CA TRP A 49 -4.04 -3.17 6.21
C TRP A 49 -3.49 -3.03 7.62
N TYR A 50 -3.76 -4.02 8.46
CA TYR A 50 -3.10 -4.14 9.76
C TYR A 50 -1.83 -4.98 9.64
N VAL A 51 -0.70 -4.40 10.04
CA VAL A 51 0.63 -5.00 9.92
C VAL A 51 1.31 -5.00 11.28
N GLY A 52 1.51 -6.20 11.84
CA GLY A 52 2.05 -6.40 13.20
C GLY A 52 3.52 -6.01 13.35
N SER A 53 4.24 -5.81 12.24
CA SER A 53 5.58 -5.22 12.22
C SER A 53 5.65 -4.06 11.23
N SER A 54 6.57 -4.08 10.26
CA SER A 54 6.77 -3.01 9.29
C SER A 54 6.12 -3.33 7.94
N ALA A 55 5.70 -2.29 7.22
CA ALA A 55 5.25 -2.40 5.84
C ALA A 55 6.28 -1.78 4.87
N THR A 56 6.64 -2.50 3.81
CA THR A 56 7.47 -1.98 2.72
C THR A 56 6.68 -2.01 1.42
N ILE A 57 6.48 -0.83 0.83
CA ILE A 57 5.65 -0.63 -0.35
C ILE A 57 6.53 -0.23 -1.52
N ASN A 58 6.59 -1.12 -2.52
CA ASN A 58 7.27 -0.96 -3.80
C ASN A 58 8.68 -0.39 -3.65
N GLY A 59 9.57 -1.13 -2.99
CA GLY A 59 10.97 -0.71 -2.78
C GLY A 59 11.74 -0.38 -4.08
N ALA A 60 11.29 -0.87 -5.23
CA ALA A 60 11.82 -0.52 -6.56
C ALA A 60 11.26 0.79 -7.17
N GLY A 61 10.37 1.50 -6.47
CA GLY A 61 9.59 2.62 -7.02
C GLY A 61 8.45 2.16 -7.92
N GLY A 62 7.54 3.07 -8.27
CA GLY A 62 6.36 2.77 -9.07
C GLY A 62 5.23 2.07 -8.31
N GLY A 63 4.21 1.65 -9.05
CA GLY A 63 3.04 0.92 -8.55
C GLY A 63 2.07 1.77 -7.72
N VAL A 64 0.89 1.20 -7.48
CA VAL A 64 -0.21 1.86 -6.75
C VAL A 64 -0.64 1.01 -5.56
N MET A 65 -0.51 1.56 -4.37
CA MET A 65 -1.09 1.01 -3.15
C MET A 65 -2.41 1.73 -2.83
N VAL A 66 -3.34 1.02 -2.18
CA VAL A 66 -4.64 1.58 -1.81
C VAL A 66 -4.99 1.24 -0.37
N GLY A 67 -5.74 2.12 0.30
CA GLY A 67 -6.25 1.89 1.63
C GLY A 67 -5.46 2.53 2.76
N THR A 68 -5.91 2.27 3.98
CA THR A 68 -5.27 2.73 5.21
C THR A 68 -4.33 1.64 5.71
N ILE A 69 -3.03 1.93 5.69
CA ILE A 69 -1.99 1.06 6.25
C ILE A 69 -1.76 1.46 7.71
N ILE A 70 -1.89 0.50 8.62
CA ILE A 70 -1.61 0.65 10.05
C ILE A 70 -0.52 -0.36 10.39
N ALA A 71 0.72 0.12 10.51
CA ALA A 71 1.88 -0.71 10.81
C ALA A 71 2.41 -0.42 12.22
N ASN A 72 2.75 -1.47 12.97
CA ASN A 72 3.31 -1.30 14.30
C ASN A 72 4.71 -0.66 14.26
N SER A 73 5.57 -1.15 13.36
CA SER A 73 7.01 -0.85 13.34
C SER A 73 7.48 -0.07 12.11
N GLY A 74 6.60 0.75 11.52
CA GLY A 74 6.97 1.67 10.44
C GLY A 74 6.43 1.30 9.07
N VAL A 75 6.43 2.29 8.17
CA VAL A 75 6.04 2.12 6.76
C VAL A 75 7.11 2.76 5.88
N THR A 76 7.61 2.03 4.89
CA THR A 76 8.59 2.52 3.92
C THR A 76 8.03 2.48 2.51
N PHE A 77 8.15 3.57 1.78
CA PHE A 77 7.78 3.66 0.37
C PHE A 77 9.02 3.92 -0.49
N SER A 78 9.22 3.08 -1.51
CA SER A 78 10.34 3.18 -2.46
C SER A 78 11.71 3.20 -1.77
N THR A 79 12.75 3.49 -2.56
CA THR A 79 14.15 3.58 -2.15
C THR A 79 14.78 4.78 -2.87
N ALA A 80 15.77 5.41 -2.24
CA ALA A 80 16.54 6.50 -2.84
C ALA A 80 17.09 6.10 -4.23
N GLY A 81 16.99 7.01 -5.20
CA GLY A 81 17.43 6.78 -6.58
C GLY A 81 16.34 6.26 -7.53
N ASN A 82 15.18 5.83 -7.04
CA ASN A 82 14.07 5.43 -7.90
C ASN A 82 13.30 6.64 -8.44
N ALA A 83 13.38 6.86 -9.75
CA ALA A 83 12.65 7.93 -10.44
C ALA A 83 11.16 7.60 -10.67
N ALA A 84 10.80 6.30 -10.67
CA ALA A 84 9.40 5.88 -10.81
C ALA A 84 8.62 6.18 -9.50
N GLN A 85 7.57 6.99 -9.62
CA GLN A 85 6.78 7.45 -8.47
C GLN A 85 5.89 6.32 -7.93
N THR A 86 5.98 6.06 -6.62
CA THR A 86 5.03 5.19 -5.91
C THR A 86 3.82 6.01 -5.47
N VAL A 87 2.61 5.47 -5.64
CA VAL A 87 1.37 6.16 -5.25
C VAL A 87 0.68 5.39 -4.15
N LEU A 88 0.21 6.10 -3.12
CA LEU A 88 -0.77 5.61 -2.16
C LEU A 88 -2.07 6.40 -2.30
N ASN A 89 -3.16 5.71 -2.62
CA ASN A 89 -4.51 6.24 -2.46
C ASN A 89 -5.05 5.81 -1.09
N GLY A 90 -4.85 6.64 -0.06
CA GLY A 90 -5.21 6.33 1.31
C GLY A 90 -4.27 6.97 2.33
N ARG A 91 -3.90 6.22 3.37
CA ARG A 91 -3.15 6.71 4.55
C ARG A 91 -2.06 5.73 4.95
N ALA A 92 -0.94 6.23 5.44
CA ALA A 92 0.12 5.45 6.06
C ALA A 92 0.28 5.88 7.52
N LEU A 93 -0.01 4.97 8.44
CA LEU A 93 0.05 5.19 9.88
C LEU A 93 1.05 4.20 10.47
N SER A 94 2.05 4.72 11.18
CA SER A 94 2.98 3.94 11.98
C SER A 94 2.72 4.22 13.45
N LEU A 95 2.62 3.18 14.27
CA LEU A 95 2.28 3.31 15.70
C LEU A 95 3.50 3.63 16.58
N ILE A 96 4.67 3.10 16.23
CA ILE A 96 5.88 3.20 17.07
C ILE A 96 7.05 3.86 16.32
N ALA A 97 7.22 3.56 15.03
CA ALA A 97 8.38 4.01 14.25
C ALA A 97 8.00 5.08 13.21
N SER A 98 8.93 5.41 12.32
CA SER A 98 8.73 6.41 11.27
C SER A 98 7.93 5.88 10.08
N VAL A 99 7.34 6.82 9.34
CA VAL A 99 6.95 6.62 7.94
C VAL A 99 8.03 7.26 7.07
N THR A 100 8.67 6.48 6.20
CA THR A 100 9.73 6.94 5.30
C THR A 100 9.24 6.90 3.86
N MET A 101 9.43 7.99 3.12
CA MET A 101 8.93 8.12 1.76
C MET A 101 10.02 8.65 0.83
N VAL A 102 10.16 8.01 -0.33
CA VAL A 102 10.98 8.50 -1.44
C VAL A 102 10.11 8.59 -2.67
N ASN A 103 10.08 9.77 -3.31
CA ASN A 103 9.36 10.00 -4.58
C ASN A 103 7.95 9.37 -4.57
N THR A 104 7.18 9.71 -3.54
CA THR A 104 5.88 9.09 -3.25
C THR A 104 4.78 10.14 -3.26
N THR A 105 3.66 9.85 -3.91
CA THR A 105 2.44 10.67 -3.86
C THR A 105 1.42 10.02 -2.94
N ILE A 106 0.86 10.80 -2.01
CA ILE A 106 -0.23 10.36 -1.13
C ILE A 106 -1.50 11.15 -1.48
N ASN A 107 -2.53 10.45 -1.94
CA ASN A 107 -3.87 11.01 -2.13
C ASN A 107 -4.75 10.57 -0.97
N ASN A 108 -5.14 11.50 -0.11
CA ASN A 108 -6.04 11.21 1.01
C ASN A 108 -7.47 10.95 0.47
N GLN A 109 -8.10 9.87 0.95
CA GLN A 109 -9.43 9.41 0.51
C GLN A 109 -10.34 9.17 1.73
#